data_AF-A0A0A8JM05-F1
#
_entry.id   AF-A0A0A8JM05-F1
#
_cell.length_a   1.000
_cell.length_b   1.000
_cell.length_c   1.000
_cell.angle_alpha   90.00
_cell.angle_beta   90.00
_cell.angle_gamma   90.00
#
_symmetry.space_group_name_H-M   'P 1'
#
loop_
_entity.id
_entity.type
_entity.pdbx_description
1 polymer ?
#
loop_
_entity_poly.entity_id
_entity_poly.type
_entity_poly.pdbx_seq_one_letter_code
_entity_poly.pdbx_strand_id
1 'polypeptide(L)'
;MINQIAVGDLTHRLNIRSNDELGHMSRDLNGLIRIVKGTGSQVASSAEQLNASADQTAQAAQRVAETTESVSKGAMQQIDSTREATETVGRMSGTLNKLFADSDAVPRSSEEAVQKAKQGEKAVVSAITQMETIEDTVNTSEDMMEKLGKRSSEIGQIVDTIVAISNQTNLLPLNASIEAARAGEHGKGFAVVASEVKKLAEQSQQAAGHIGDLIKEIQTDTELTITSIKSGTREVKKGRKSCTQPCFTGLQADA
;
A
#
# COMPACT_ATOMS: atom_id res chain seq x y z
N MET A 1 114.61 23.93 -27.44
CA MET A 1 114.06 22.58 -27.18
C MET A 1 113.67 22.39 -25.71
N ILE A 2 114.58 22.49 -24.74
CA ILE A 2 114.22 22.33 -23.30
C ILE A 2 113.18 23.38 -22.86
N ASN A 3 113.32 24.65 -23.27
CA ASN A 3 112.32 25.69 -22.98
C ASN A 3 110.93 25.38 -23.55
N GLN A 4 110.81 24.64 -24.66
CA GLN A 4 109.51 24.25 -25.22
C GLN A 4 108.84 23.15 -24.39
N ILE A 5 109.63 22.19 -23.91
CA ILE A 5 109.15 21.17 -22.96
C ILE A 5 108.72 21.84 -21.64
N ALA A 6 109.48 22.83 -21.16
CA ALA A 6 109.18 23.57 -19.93
C ALA A 6 107.87 24.36 -19.98
N VAL A 7 107.45 24.83 -21.17
CA VAL A 7 106.14 25.49 -21.37
C VAL A 7 105.01 24.52 -21.72
N GLY A 8 105.24 23.20 -21.63
CA GLY A 8 104.20 22.18 -21.77
C GLY A 8 104.12 21.48 -23.13
N ASP A 9 105.02 21.78 -24.08
CA ASP A 9 105.08 21.04 -25.34
C ASP A 9 105.84 19.71 -25.17
N LEU A 10 105.07 18.68 -24.81
CA LEU A 10 105.56 17.32 -24.56
C LEU A 10 105.74 16.48 -25.85
N THR A 11 105.65 17.09 -27.04
CA THR A 11 105.89 16.41 -28.32
C THR A 11 107.39 16.26 -28.62
N HIS A 12 108.21 17.13 -28.04
CA HIS A 12 109.66 17.13 -28.22
C HIS A 12 110.34 16.04 -27.39
N ARG A 13 111.50 15.56 -27.87
CA ARG A 13 112.37 14.60 -27.19
C ARG A 13 113.81 15.08 -27.24
N LEU A 14 114.54 14.90 -26.15
CA LEU A 14 115.98 15.15 -26.14
C LEU A 14 116.71 13.99 -26.83
N ASN A 15 117.55 14.28 -27.82
CA ASN A 15 118.34 13.30 -28.55
C ASN A 15 119.83 13.55 -28.35
N ILE A 16 120.30 13.38 -27.11
CA ILE A 16 121.72 13.45 -26.76
C ILE A 16 122.28 12.03 -26.78
N ARG A 17 123.16 11.73 -27.74
CA ARG A 17 123.84 10.44 -27.89
C ARG A 17 125.23 10.51 -27.25
N SER A 18 125.26 10.55 -25.92
CA SER A 18 126.50 10.47 -25.13
C SER A 18 126.35 9.39 -24.06
N ASN A 19 127.48 8.81 -23.62
CA ASN A 19 127.53 7.85 -22.52
C ASN A 19 127.94 8.49 -21.19
N ASP A 20 127.89 9.82 -21.11
CA ASP A 20 128.12 10.62 -19.92
C ASP A 20 126.81 10.94 -19.17
N GLU A 21 126.92 11.76 -18.12
CA GLU A 21 125.83 12.22 -17.27
C GLU A 21 124.74 12.97 -18.08
N LEU A 22 125.11 13.66 -19.16
CA LEU A 22 124.16 14.37 -20.02
C LEU A 22 123.32 13.39 -20.85
N GLY A 23 123.92 12.29 -21.29
CA GLY A 23 123.20 11.18 -21.93
C GLY A 23 122.21 10.48 -21.00
N HIS A 24 122.59 10.26 -19.72
CA HIS A 24 121.69 9.73 -18.70
C HIS A 24 120.52 10.68 -18.39
N MET A 25 120.79 11.95 -18.12
CA MET A 25 119.76 12.96 -17.86
C MET A 25 118.77 13.12 -19.03
N SER A 26 119.26 13.02 -20.27
CA SER A 26 118.41 13.04 -21.47
C SER A 26 117.42 11.85 -21.51
N ARG A 27 117.83 10.66 -21.06
CA ARG A 27 116.95 9.48 -21.00
C ARG A 27 115.91 9.61 -19.89
N ASP A 28 116.31 10.06 -18.71
CA ASP A 28 115.42 10.23 -17.56
C ASP A 28 114.38 11.32 -17.82
N LEU A 29 114.78 12.45 -18.42
CA LEU A 29 113.85 13.51 -18.80
C LEU A 29 112.84 13.04 -19.86
N ASN A 30 113.28 12.28 -20.86
CA ASN A 30 112.37 11.66 -21.83
C ASN A 30 111.39 10.67 -21.17
N GLY A 31 111.83 9.94 -20.13
CA GLY A 31 110.99 9.08 -19.29
C GLY A 31 109.93 9.88 -18.54
N LEU A 32 110.33 10.98 -17.88
CA LEU A 32 109.42 11.92 -17.23
C LEU A 32 108.40 12.51 -18.21
N ILE A 33 108.84 12.97 -19.39
CA ILE A 33 107.93 13.49 -20.43
C ILE A 33 106.89 12.44 -20.85
N ARG A 34 107.27 11.15 -20.94
CA ARG A 34 106.34 10.06 -21.24
C ARG A 34 105.32 9.87 -20.11
N ILE A 35 105.77 9.88 -18.85
CA ILE A 35 104.89 9.77 -17.68
C ILE A 35 103.91 10.95 -17.64
N VAL A 36 104.40 12.19 -17.73
CA VAL A 36 103.56 13.40 -17.68
C VAL A 36 102.54 13.41 -18.82
N LYS A 37 102.94 13.02 -20.05
CA LYS A 37 102.00 12.89 -21.17
C LYS A 37 100.93 11.82 -20.91
N GLY A 38 101.32 10.67 -20.35
CA GLY A 38 100.39 9.59 -19.96
C GLY A 38 99.39 10.05 -18.89
N THR A 39 99.87 10.70 -17.84
CA THR A 39 99.03 11.27 -16.78
C THR A 39 98.09 12.34 -17.33
N GLY A 40 98.56 13.22 -18.21
CA GLY A 40 97.71 14.24 -18.86
C GLY A 40 96.58 13.61 -19.68
N SER A 41 96.87 12.56 -20.44
CA SER A 41 95.85 11.80 -21.19
C SER A 41 94.84 11.13 -20.25
N GLN A 42 95.30 10.54 -19.14
CA GLN A 42 94.43 9.91 -18.15
C GLN A 42 93.51 10.94 -17.47
N VAL A 43 94.04 12.11 -17.14
CA VAL A 43 93.27 13.23 -16.56
C VAL A 43 92.22 13.73 -17.55
N ALA A 44 92.57 13.89 -18.83
CA ALA A 44 91.62 14.29 -19.86
C ALA A 44 90.47 13.28 -20.00
N SER A 45 90.79 11.98 -20.09
CA SER A 45 89.78 10.92 -20.15
C SER A 45 88.90 10.87 -18.89
N SER A 46 89.49 11.06 -17.70
CA SER A 46 88.75 11.11 -16.45
C SER A 46 87.82 12.33 -16.37
N ALA A 47 88.25 13.48 -16.90
CA ALA A 47 87.43 14.68 -16.97
C ALA A 47 86.25 14.52 -17.94
N GLU A 48 86.45 13.88 -19.09
CA GLU A 48 85.36 13.53 -20.02
C GLU A 48 84.34 12.60 -19.35
N GLN A 49 84.79 11.57 -18.63
CA GLN A 49 83.92 10.65 -17.90
C GLN A 49 83.16 11.34 -16.75
N LEU A 50 83.83 12.26 -16.05
CA LEU A 50 83.19 13.06 -14.99
C LEU A 50 82.12 13.98 -15.59
N ASN A 51 82.37 14.62 -16.72
CA ASN A 51 81.40 15.47 -17.40
C ASN A 51 80.17 14.66 -17.86
N ALA A 52 80.37 13.47 -18.42
CA ALA A 52 79.28 12.57 -18.78
C ALA A 52 78.47 12.12 -17.55
N SER A 53 79.14 11.77 -16.45
CA SER A 53 78.47 11.42 -15.18
C SER A 53 77.67 12.58 -14.59
N ALA A 54 78.20 13.81 -14.69
CA ALA A 54 77.53 15.02 -14.23
C ALA A 54 76.26 15.30 -15.05
N ASP A 55 76.31 15.14 -16.37
CA ASP A 55 75.14 15.29 -17.24
C ASP A 55 74.06 14.24 -16.92
N GLN A 56 74.47 12.97 -16.75
CA GLN A 56 73.55 11.90 -16.34
C GLN A 56 72.90 12.18 -14.98
N THR A 57 73.67 12.72 -14.03
CA THR A 57 73.18 13.10 -12.70
C THR A 57 72.18 14.24 -12.79
N ALA A 58 72.44 15.25 -13.62
CA ALA A 58 71.51 16.35 -13.85
C ALA A 58 70.17 15.86 -14.46
N GLN A 59 70.25 14.97 -15.44
CA GLN A 59 69.05 14.33 -16.03
C GLN A 59 68.28 13.47 -15.02
N ALA A 60 68.98 12.76 -14.13
CA ALA A 60 68.35 11.98 -13.07
C ALA A 60 67.64 12.89 -12.06
N ALA A 61 68.28 13.98 -11.63
CA ALA A 61 67.70 14.97 -10.72
C ALA A 61 66.44 15.62 -11.30
N GLN A 62 66.45 15.94 -12.60
CA GLN A 62 65.28 16.48 -13.29
C GLN A 62 64.10 15.49 -13.27
N ARG A 63 64.34 14.22 -13.57
CA ARG A 63 63.30 13.17 -13.51
C ARG A 63 62.76 12.96 -12.09
N VAL A 64 63.62 13.06 -11.08
CA VAL A 64 63.18 13.03 -9.68
C VAL A 64 62.25 14.19 -9.38
N ALA A 65 62.60 15.42 -9.79
CA ALA A 65 61.75 16.59 -9.58
C ALA A 65 60.37 16.44 -10.24
N GLU A 66 60.32 15.98 -11.50
CA GLU A 66 59.07 15.73 -12.23
C GLU A 66 58.20 14.65 -11.56
N THR A 67 58.84 13.59 -11.05
CA THR A 67 58.15 12.52 -10.31
C THR A 67 57.61 13.05 -9.00
N THR A 68 58.38 13.86 -8.26
CA THR A 68 57.92 14.48 -7.01
C THR A 68 56.74 15.42 -7.24
N GLU A 69 56.75 16.20 -8.33
CA GLU A 69 55.60 17.05 -8.69
C GLU A 69 54.35 16.21 -8.97
N SER A 70 54.51 15.11 -9.71
CA SER A 70 53.40 14.19 -10.01
C SER A 70 52.84 13.54 -8.74
N VAL A 71 53.71 13.13 -7.82
CA VAL A 71 53.31 12.60 -6.50
C VAL A 71 52.56 13.66 -5.69
N SER A 72 53.02 14.91 -5.70
CA SER A 72 52.34 16.01 -5.01
C SER A 72 50.93 16.24 -5.57
N LYS A 73 50.76 16.24 -6.90
CA LYS A 73 49.44 16.34 -7.55
C LYS A 73 48.53 15.17 -7.17
N GLY A 74 49.05 13.94 -7.18
CA GLY A 74 48.31 12.75 -6.75
C GLY A 74 47.88 12.82 -5.28
N ALA A 75 48.75 13.33 -4.39
CA ALA A 75 48.42 13.53 -2.98
C ALA A 75 47.28 14.55 -2.78
N MET A 76 47.25 15.64 -3.56
CA MET A 76 46.14 16.60 -3.53
C MET A 76 44.82 15.96 -3.96
N GLN A 77 44.82 15.18 -5.05
CA GLN A 77 43.62 14.45 -5.50
C GLN A 77 43.14 13.42 -4.46
N GLN A 78 44.07 12.78 -3.75
CA GLN A 78 43.76 11.84 -2.68
C GLN A 78 43.07 12.55 -1.50
N ILE A 79 43.50 13.77 -1.15
CA ILE A 79 42.87 14.59 -0.10
C ILE A 79 41.42 14.90 -0.47
N ASP A 80 41.17 15.33 -1.71
CA ASP A 80 39.82 15.65 -2.18
C ASP A 80 38.91 14.41 -2.18
N SER A 81 39.41 13.28 -2.68
CA SER A 81 38.68 12.00 -2.67
C SER A 81 38.35 11.52 -1.25
N THR A 82 39.29 11.70 -0.31
CA THR A 82 39.08 11.33 1.10
C THR A 82 38.04 12.22 1.78
N ARG A 83 38.02 13.51 1.41
CA ARG A 83 36.99 14.44 1.88
C ARG A 83 35.60 14.03 1.40
N GLU A 84 35.45 13.73 0.12
CA GLU A 84 34.17 13.28 -0.46
C GLU A 84 33.69 11.96 0.18
N ALA A 85 34.61 11.03 0.42
CA ALA A 85 34.31 9.78 1.12
C ALA A 85 33.78 10.05 2.53
N THR A 86 34.40 10.99 3.26
CA THR A 86 33.99 11.38 4.62
C THR A 86 32.59 12.00 4.62
N GLU A 87 32.30 12.89 3.67
CA GLU A 87 30.98 13.49 3.51
C GLU A 87 29.90 12.44 3.20
N THR A 88 30.23 11.46 2.35
CA THR A 88 29.32 10.34 2.03
C THR A 88 29.05 9.45 3.23
N VAL A 89 30.08 9.12 4.03
CA VAL A 89 29.91 8.38 5.29
C VAL A 89 29.02 9.17 6.28
N GLY A 90 29.18 10.49 6.35
CA GLY A 90 28.31 11.36 7.15
C GLY A 90 26.84 11.29 6.72
N ARG A 91 26.57 11.37 5.41
CA ARG A 91 25.20 11.20 4.87
C ARG A 91 24.64 9.80 5.13
N MET A 92 25.47 8.78 5.04
CA MET A 92 25.08 7.40 5.32
C MET A 92 24.67 7.23 6.79
N SER A 93 25.44 7.79 7.72
CA SER A 93 25.09 7.79 9.15
C SER A 93 23.74 8.47 9.42
N GLY A 94 23.48 9.62 8.79
CA GLY A 94 22.19 10.30 8.90
C GLY A 94 21.02 9.47 8.35
N THR A 95 21.24 8.72 7.26
CA THR A 95 20.24 7.83 6.67
C THR A 95 19.98 6.61 7.57
N LEU A 96 21.03 6.03 8.15
CA LEU A 96 20.90 4.91 9.10
C LEU A 96 20.11 5.31 10.35
N ASN A 97 20.33 6.52 10.89
CA ASN A 97 19.55 7.01 12.03
C ASN A 97 18.05 7.12 11.72
N LYS A 98 17.69 7.58 10.50
CA LYS A 98 16.28 7.60 10.06
C LYS A 98 15.73 6.19 9.94
N LEU A 99 16.50 5.27 9.35
CA LEU A 99 16.09 3.87 9.20
C LEU A 99 15.84 3.19 10.56
N PHE A 100 16.65 3.46 11.58
CA PHE A 100 16.40 2.97 12.94
C PHE A 100 15.13 3.56 13.55
N ALA A 101 14.88 4.86 13.39
CA ALA A 101 13.66 5.49 13.87
C ALA A 101 12.40 4.91 13.19
N ASP A 102 12.45 4.71 11.87
CA ASP A 102 11.36 4.11 11.11
C ASP A 102 11.14 2.63 11.52
N SER A 103 12.22 1.88 11.75
CA SER A 103 12.15 0.48 12.19
C SER A 103 11.48 0.34 13.57
N ASP A 104 11.63 1.33 14.46
CA ASP A 104 10.96 1.34 15.77
C ASP A 104 9.46 1.71 15.66
N ALA A 105 9.05 2.40 14.60
CA ALA A 105 7.66 2.76 14.36
C ALA A 105 6.84 1.59 13.76
N VAL A 106 7.48 0.70 12.98
CA VAL A 106 6.80 -0.43 12.30
C VAL A 106 6.08 -1.37 13.29
N PRO A 107 6.69 -1.82 14.41
CA PRO A 107 6.02 -2.67 15.39
C PRO A 107 4.78 -2.00 15.99
N ARG A 108 4.87 -0.70 16.32
CA ARG A 108 3.75 0.05 16.90
C ARG A 108 2.59 0.16 15.91
N SER A 109 2.87 0.51 14.66
CA SER A 109 1.84 0.58 13.61
C SER A 109 1.21 -0.80 13.35
N SER A 110 1.99 -1.87 13.45
CA SER A 110 1.50 -3.23 13.28
C SER A 110 0.59 -3.64 14.44
N GLU A 111 0.97 -3.30 15.68
CA GLU A 111 0.15 -3.54 16.86
C GLU A 111 -1.17 -2.75 16.81
N GLU A 112 -1.14 -1.48 16.39
CA GLU A 112 -2.35 -0.68 16.17
C GLU A 112 -3.26 -1.30 15.10
N ALA A 113 -2.69 -1.81 14.00
CA ALA A 113 -3.45 -2.48 12.95
C ALA A 113 -4.13 -3.76 13.48
N VAL A 114 -3.42 -4.56 14.28
CA VAL A 114 -3.98 -5.76 14.92
C VAL A 114 -5.10 -5.39 15.90
N GLN A 115 -4.94 -4.32 16.69
CA GLN A 115 -5.98 -3.86 17.61
C GLN A 115 -7.24 -3.39 16.85
N LYS A 116 -7.06 -2.62 15.77
CA LYS A 116 -8.18 -2.19 14.91
C LYS A 116 -8.87 -3.38 14.23
N ALA A 117 -8.10 -4.37 13.77
CA ALA A 117 -8.66 -5.60 13.20
C ALA A 117 -9.51 -6.37 14.23
N LYS A 118 -9.02 -6.54 15.46
CA LYS A 118 -9.77 -7.16 16.58
C LYS A 118 -11.04 -6.39 16.93
N GLN A 119 -11.02 -5.06 16.90
CA GLN A 119 -12.21 -4.24 17.11
C GLN A 119 -13.22 -4.41 15.97
N GLY A 120 -12.74 -4.46 14.72
CA GLY A 120 -13.56 -4.75 13.54
C GLY A 120 -14.21 -6.13 13.62
N GLU A 121 -13.46 -7.15 14.03
CA GLU A 121 -13.98 -8.52 14.25
C GLU A 121 -15.14 -8.51 15.26
N LYS A 122 -14.96 -7.86 16.42
CA LYS A 122 -16.02 -7.72 17.43
C LYS A 122 -17.27 -7.03 16.88
N ALA A 123 -17.09 -5.97 16.08
CA ALA A 123 -18.21 -5.26 15.45
C ALA A 123 -18.96 -6.13 14.45
N VAL A 124 -18.25 -6.93 13.64
CA VAL A 124 -18.87 -7.88 12.69
C VAL A 124 -19.62 -8.98 13.43
N VAL A 125 -19.04 -9.57 14.47
CA VAL A 125 -19.74 -10.57 15.31
C VAL A 125 -21.01 -9.99 15.91
N SER A 126 -20.94 -8.78 16.47
CA SER A 126 -22.12 -8.09 17.00
C SER A 126 -23.18 -7.84 15.93
N ALA A 127 -22.79 -7.49 14.70
CA ALA A 127 -23.72 -7.30 13.58
C ALA A 127 -24.39 -8.61 13.16
N ILE A 128 -23.68 -9.74 13.19
CA ILE A 128 -24.24 -11.07 12.91
C ILE A 128 -25.31 -11.42 13.96
N THR A 129 -25.01 -11.28 15.25
CA THR A 129 -25.98 -11.54 16.33
C THR A 129 -27.20 -10.63 16.23
N GLN A 130 -27.00 -9.37 15.85
CA GLN A 130 -28.12 -8.45 15.63
C GLN A 130 -28.99 -8.89 14.43
N MET A 131 -28.38 -9.38 13.34
CA MET A 131 -29.12 -9.92 12.19
C MET A 131 -29.92 -11.18 12.53
N GLU A 132 -29.41 -12.05 13.41
CA GLU A 132 -30.16 -13.21 13.93
C GLU A 132 -31.40 -12.75 14.70
N THR A 133 -31.24 -11.75 15.58
CA THR A 133 -32.37 -11.17 16.33
C THR A 133 -33.42 -10.54 15.40
N ILE A 134 -32.98 -9.89 14.32
CA ILE A 134 -33.88 -9.33 13.30
C ILE A 134 -34.60 -10.47 12.55
N GLU A 135 -33.90 -11.54 12.16
CA GLU A 135 -34.50 -12.71 11.49
C GLU A 135 -35.64 -13.30 12.33
N ASP A 136 -35.42 -13.49 13.65
CA ASP A 136 -36.44 -14.00 14.57
C ASP A 136 -37.66 -13.07 14.67
N THR A 137 -37.42 -11.76 14.74
CA THR A 137 -38.48 -10.75 14.82
C THR A 137 -39.32 -10.72 13.54
N VAL A 138 -38.68 -10.84 12.37
CA VAL A 138 -39.35 -10.87 11.07
C VAL A 138 -40.16 -12.15 10.90
N ASN A 139 -39.61 -13.31 11.29
CA ASN A 139 -40.34 -14.59 11.26
C ASN A 139 -41.58 -14.56 12.17
N THR A 140 -41.46 -13.96 13.36
CA THR A 140 -42.59 -13.76 14.28
C THR A 140 -43.67 -12.86 13.66
N SER A 141 -43.25 -11.81 12.93
CA SER A 141 -44.17 -10.92 12.23
C SER A 141 -44.89 -11.62 11.08
N GLU A 142 -44.21 -12.52 10.35
CA GLU A 142 -44.82 -13.36 9.31
C GLU A 142 -45.95 -14.23 9.89
N ASP A 143 -45.70 -14.95 10.99
CA ASP A 143 -46.71 -15.78 11.65
C ASP A 143 -47.91 -14.97 12.16
N MET A 144 -47.69 -13.77 12.70
CA MET A 144 -48.78 -12.87 13.09
C MET A 144 -49.63 -12.42 11.91
N MET A 145 -49.02 -12.09 10.77
CA MET A 145 -49.74 -11.70 9.56
C MET A 145 -50.50 -12.86 8.93
N GLU A 146 -49.95 -14.08 8.93
CA GLU A 146 -50.69 -15.27 8.50
C GLU A 146 -51.92 -15.54 9.37
N LYS A 147 -51.80 -15.37 10.69
CA LYS A 147 -52.94 -15.46 11.62
C LYS A 147 -53.98 -14.38 11.35
N LEU A 148 -53.55 -13.14 11.07
CA LEU A 148 -54.46 -12.05 10.72
C LEU A 148 -55.21 -12.32 9.40
N GLY A 149 -54.51 -12.85 8.39
CA GLY A 149 -55.11 -13.24 7.11
C GLY A 149 -56.19 -14.31 7.28
N LYS A 150 -55.90 -15.36 8.07
CA LYS A 150 -56.88 -16.41 8.40
C LYS A 150 -58.11 -15.84 9.12
N ARG A 151 -57.91 -15.02 10.16
CA ARG A 151 -59.01 -14.36 10.89
C ARG A 151 -59.84 -13.44 10.00
N SER A 152 -59.20 -12.69 9.11
CA SER A 152 -59.89 -11.80 8.17
C SER A 152 -60.70 -12.60 7.14
N SER A 153 -60.23 -13.77 6.73
CA SER A 153 -60.99 -14.70 5.87
C SER A 153 -62.21 -15.26 6.59
N GLU A 154 -62.07 -15.69 7.85
CA GLU A 154 -63.18 -16.14 8.69
C GLU A 154 -64.23 -15.02 8.88
N ILE A 155 -63.81 -13.79 9.14
CA ILE A 155 -64.73 -12.64 9.24
C ILE A 155 -65.44 -12.40 7.90
N GLY A 156 -64.74 -12.52 6.77
CA GLY A 156 -65.35 -12.41 5.44
C GLY A 156 -66.50 -13.41 5.24
N GLN A 157 -66.32 -14.67 5.63
CA GLN A 157 -67.37 -15.70 5.57
C GLN A 157 -68.57 -15.36 6.46
N ILE A 158 -68.33 -14.79 7.64
CA ILE A 158 -69.39 -14.34 8.54
C ILE A 158 -70.17 -13.18 7.90
N VAL A 159 -69.47 -12.21 7.29
CA VAL A 159 -70.09 -11.08 6.60
C VAL A 159 -70.95 -11.54 5.43
N ASP A 160 -70.46 -12.47 4.60
CA ASP A 160 -71.23 -13.06 3.51
C ASP A 160 -72.50 -13.75 4.02
N THR A 161 -72.40 -14.45 5.16
CA THR A 161 -73.55 -15.06 5.83
C THR A 161 -74.55 -14.01 6.30
N ILE A 162 -74.09 -12.89 6.87
CA ILE A 162 -74.97 -11.78 7.28
C ILE A 162 -75.67 -11.18 6.06
N VAL A 163 -74.95 -10.95 4.95
CA VAL A 163 -75.56 -10.45 3.71
C VAL A 163 -76.63 -11.41 3.19
N ALA A 164 -76.39 -12.72 3.24
CA ALA A 164 -77.37 -13.73 2.85
C ALA A 164 -78.60 -13.73 3.77
N ILE A 165 -78.41 -13.64 5.09
CA ILE A 165 -79.50 -13.54 6.08
C ILE A 165 -80.30 -12.26 5.83
N SER A 166 -79.66 -11.10 5.70
CA SER A 166 -80.34 -9.82 5.48
C SER A 166 -81.11 -9.81 4.16
N ASN A 167 -80.61 -10.46 3.10
CA ASN A 167 -81.36 -10.69 1.87
C ASN A 167 -82.63 -11.52 2.11
N GLN A 168 -82.52 -12.62 2.86
CA GLN A 168 -83.67 -13.47 3.19
C GLN A 168 -84.67 -12.74 4.09
N THR A 169 -84.17 -11.96 5.07
CA THR A 169 -84.97 -11.09 5.94
C THR A 169 -85.62 -9.96 5.17
N ASN A 170 -85.04 -9.45 4.08
CA ASN A 170 -85.66 -8.43 3.24
C ASN A 170 -86.87 -8.97 2.43
N LEU A 171 -86.89 -10.29 2.14
CA LEU A 171 -87.98 -10.95 1.41
C LEU A 171 -89.17 -11.33 2.31
N LEU A 172 -88.96 -11.55 3.61
CA LEU A 172 -90.00 -11.87 4.59
C LEU A 172 -91.09 -10.77 4.71
N PRO A 173 -90.72 -9.48 4.85
CA PRO A 173 -91.64 -8.35 4.83
C PRO A 173 -92.45 -8.19 3.56
N LEU A 174 -91.92 -8.59 2.40
CA LEU A 174 -92.65 -8.50 1.14
C LEU A 174 -93.88 -9.40 1.18
N ASN A 175 -93.71 -10.64 1.63
CA ASN A 175 -94.82 -11.58 1.83
C ASN A 175 -95.78 -11.10 2.92
N ALA A 176 -95.26 -10.54 4.02
CA ALA A 176 -96.09 -9.98 5.09
C ALA A 176 -96.88 -8.74 4.65
N SER A 177 -96.30 -7.89 3.79
CA SER A 177 -96.96 -6.70 3.24
C SER A 177 -98.09 -7.07 2.27
N ILE A 178 -97.91 -8.13 1.49
CA ILE A 178 -98.95 -8.69 0.62
C ILE A 178 -100.14 -9.19 1.47
N GLU A 179 -99.88 -9.97 2.53
CA GLU A 179 -100.95 -10.51 3.37
C GLU A 179 -101.63 -9.44 4.23
N ALA A 180 -100.88 -8.42 4.66
CA ALA A 180 -101.43 -7.24 5.33
C ALA A 180 -102.36 -6.43 4.41
N ALA A 181 -102.01 -6.27 3.12
CA ALA A 181 -102.89 -5.65 2.13
C ALA A 181 -104.17 -6.47 1.88
N ARG A 182 -104.06 -7.81 1.96
CA ARG A 182 -105.17 -8.75 1.81
C ARG A 182 -106.18 -8.70 2.96
N ALA A 183 -105.72 -8.37 4.18
CA ALA A 183 -106.54 -8.24 5.39
C ALA A 183 -107.27 -6.87 5.52
N GLY A 184 -107.06 -5.93 4.60
CA GLY A 184 -107.75 -4.63 4.59
C GLY A 184 -107.45 -3.76 5.82
N GLU A 185 -108.47 -3.15 6.43
CA GLU A 185 -108.35 -2.26 7.59
C GLU A 185 -107.66 -2.94 8.81
N HIS A 186 -107.85 -4.24 8.99
CA HIS A 186 -107.26 -5.00 10.10
C HIS A 186 -105.75 -5.27 9.92
N GLY A 187 -105.21 -5.12 8.70
CA GLY A 187 -103.81 -5.37 8.38
C GLY A 187 -102.87 -4.16 8.50
N LYS A 188 -103.41 -2.95 8.73
CA LYS A 188 -102.62 -1.70 8.75
C LYS A 188 -101.45 -1.72 9.73
N GLY A 189 -101.63 -2.25 10.94
CA GLY A 189 -100.55 -2.37 11.93
C GLY A 189 -99.45 -3.34 11.49
N PHE A 190 -99.83 -4.46 10.86
CA PHE A 190 -98.88 -5.44 10.31
C PHE A 190 -98.09 -4.88 9.11
N ALA A 191 -98.72 -4.06 8.28
CA ALA A 191 -98.06 -3.40 7.15
C ALA A 191 -96.95 -2.44 7.61
N VAL A 192 -97.17 -1.69 8.70
CA VAL A 192 -96.15 -0.79 9.28
C VAL A 192 -94.96 -1.59 9.82
N VAL A 193 -95.21 -2.67 10.56
CA VAL A 193 -94.15 -3.54 11.09
C VAL A 193 -93.37 -4.20 9.95
N ALA A 194 -94.04 -4.68 8.90
CA ALA A 194 -93.36 -5.24 7.73
C ALA A 194 -92.46 -4.20 7.05
N SER A 195 -92.94 -2.97 6.83
CA SER A 195 -92.12 -1.91 6.25
C SER A 195 -90.88 -1.58 7.09
N GLU A 196 -90.99 -1.58 8.42
CA GLU A 196 -89.85 -1.29 9.31
C GLU A 196 -88.83 -2.45 9.31
N VAL A 197 -89.29 -3.70 9.31
CA VAL A 197 -88.40 -4.88 9.18
C VAL A 197 -87.67 -4.86 7.84
N LYS A 198 -88.35 -4.48 6.75
CA LYS A 198 -87.75 -4.33 5.42
C LYS A 198 -86.61 -3.31 5.46
N LYS A 199 -86.88 -2.13 6.02
CA LYS A 199 -85.90 -1.06 6.16
C LYS A 199 -84.70 -1.46 7.01
N LEU A 200 -84.92 -2.17 8.13
CA LEU A 200 -83.84 -2.71 8.96
C LEU A 200 -83.00 -3.76 8.22
N ALA A 201 -83.63 -4.62 7.41
CA ALA A 201 -82.94 -5.61 6.60
C ALA A 201 -82.06 -4.96 5.51
N GLU A 202 -82.58 -3.94 4.82
CA GLU A 202 -81.82 -3.14 3.83
C GLU A 202 -80.64 -2.40 4.49
N GLN A 203 -80.85 -1.79 5.65
CA GLN A 203 -79.77 -1.13 6.41
C GLN A 203 -78.72 -2.13 6.88
N SER A 204 -79.13 -3.30 7.38
CA SER A 204 -78.22 -4.36 7.81
C SER A 204 -77.40 -4.91 6.63
N GLN A 205 -78.03 -5.10 5.46
CA GLN A 205 -77.34 -5.50 4.25
C GLN A 205 -76.30 -4.46 3.81
N GLN A 206 -76.68 -3.18 3.82
CA GLN A 206 -75.77 -2.10 3.42
C GLN A 206 -74.56 -2.00 4.37
N ALA A 207 -74.80 -2.11 5.68
CA ALA A 207 -73.74 -2.14 6.70
C ALA A 207 -72.82 -3.37 6.55
N ALA A 208 -73.40 -4.56 6.34
CA ALA A 208 -72.63 -5.78 6.11
C ALA A 208 -71.80 -5.71 4.82
N GLY A 209 -72.34 -5.13 3.74
CA GLY A 209 -71.60 -4.86 2.51
C GLY A 209 -70.39 -3.96 2.76
N HIS A 210 -70.56 -2.87 3.51
CA HIS A 210 -69.46 -1.98 3.85
C HIS A 210 -68.38 -2.66 4.71
N ILE A 211 -68.77 -3.51 5.66
CA ILE A 211 -67.81 -4.34 6.42
C ILE A 211 -67.08 -5.31 5.48
N GLY A 212 -67.78 -5.88 4.50
CA GLY A 212 -67.20 -6.79 3.50
C GLY A 212 -66.11 -6.12 2.67
N ASP A 213 -66.33 -4.86 2.25
CA ASP A 213 -65.33 -4.07 1.53
C ASP A 213 -64.10 -3.79 2.40
N LEU A 214 -64.29 -3.37 3.66
CA LEU A 214 -63.20 -3.16 4.61
C LEU A 214 -62.40 -4.45 4.88
N ILE A 215 -63.06 -5.61 4.95
CA ILE A 215 -62.38 -6.89 5.14
C ILE A 215 -61.55 -7.28 3.92
N LYS A 216 -62.03 -7.00 2.69
CA LYS A 216 -61.24 -7.21 1.46
C LYS A 216 -60.01 -6.31 1.41
N GLU A 217 -60.14 -5.05 1.83
CA GLU A 217 -59.01 -4.13 1.95
C GLU A 217 -57.98 -4.67 2.96
N ILE A 218 -58.42 -5.09 4.16
CA ILE A 218 -57.54 -5.69 5.17
C ILE A 218 -56.84 -6.96 4.65
N GLN A 219 -57.54 -7.83 3.92
CA GLN A 219 -56.95 -9.02 3.31
C GLN A 219 -55.86 -8.66 2.30
N THR A 220 -56.12 -7.67 1.45
CA THR A 220 -55.16 -7.17 0.44
C THR A 220 -53.92 -6.57 1.11
N ASP A 221 -54.11 -5.71 2.11
CA ASP A 221 -53.01 -5.10 2.88
C ASP A 221 -52.19 -6.15 3.62
N THR A 222 -52.84 -7.21 4.14
CA THR A 222 -52.15 -8.33 4.79
C THR A 222 -51.28 -9.09 3.80
N GLU A 223 -51.77 -9.40 2.60
CA GLU A 223 -50.97 -10.08 1.56
C GLU A 223 -49.77 -9.24 1.10
N LEU A 224 -49.96 -7.93 0.91
CA LEU A 224 -48.87 -7.00 0.58
C LEU A 224 -47.83 -6.94 1.71
N THR A 225 -48.27 -6.95 2.96
CA THR A 225 -47.39 -6.95 4.14
C THR A 225 -46.60 -8.26 4.23
N ILE A 226 -47.22 -9.42 4.02
CA ILE A 226 -46.53 -10.72 3.99
C ILE A 226 -45.45 -10.74 2.89
N THR A 227 -45.76 -10.21 1.71
CA THR A 227 -44.80 -10.14 0.60
C THR A 227 -43.59 -9.27 0.98
N SER A 228 -43.83 -8.13 1.62
CA SER A 228 -42.78 -7.23 2.12
C SER A 228 -41.93 -7.89 3.20
N ILE A 229 -42.55 -8.60 4.14
CA ILE A 229 -41.87 -9.39 5.18
C ILE A 229 -40.96 -10.44 4.55
N LYS A 230 -41.45 -11.22 3.58
CA LYS A 230 -40.65 -12.24 2.87
C LYS A 230 -39.44 -11.65 2.15
N SER A 231 -39.60 -10.46 1.56
CA SER A 231 -38.48 -9.71 0.98
C SER A 231 -37.48 -9.29 2.06
N GLY A 232 -37.95 -8.77 3.20
CA GLY A 232 -37.13 -8.43 4.36
C GLY A 232 -36.31 -9.62 4.88
N THR A 233 -36.95 -10.78 5.06
CA THR A 233 -36.28 -12.03 5.47
C THR A 233 -35.17 -12.42 4.51
N ARG A 234 -35.38 -12.24 3.20
CA ARG A 234 -34.36 -12.55 2.18
C ARG A 234 -33.15 -11.61 2.29
N GLU A 235 -33.38 -10.31 2.49
CA GLU A 235 -32.30 -9.33 2.63
C GLU A 235 -31.53 -9.52 3.93
N VAL A 236 -32.18 -9.85 5.04
CA VAL A 236 -31.52 -10.20 6.32
C VAL A 236 -30.63 -11.43 6.14
N LYS A 237 -31.13 -12.49 5.50
CA LYS A 237 -30.33 -13.70 5.20
C LYS A 237 -29.14 -13.40 4.30
N LYS A 238 -29.30 -12.50 3.33
CA LYS A 238 -28.21 -12.06 2.45
C LYS A 238 -27.18 -11.23 3.21
N GLY A 239 -27.62 -10.31 4.06
CA GLY A 239 -26.75 -9.52 4.95
C GLY A 239 -25.93 -10.41 5.88
N ARG A 240 -26.57 -11.37 6.54
CA ARG A 240 -25.89 -12.37 7.39
C ARG A 240 -24.85 -13.14 6.61
N LYS A 241 -25.22 -13.67 5.43
CA LYS A 241 -24.27 -14.38 4.55
C LYS A 241 -23.08 -13.52 4.17
N SER A 242 -23.31 -12.25 3.81
CA SER A 242 -22.24 -11.31 3.45
C SER A 242 -21.27 -11.06 4.61
N CYS A 243 -21.76 -11.01 5.86
CA CYS A 243 -20.92 -10.87 7.05
C CYS A 243 -20.14 -12.17 7.39
N THR A 244 -20.70 -13.33 7.06
CA THR A 244 -20.04 -14.64 7.28
C THR A 244 -19.18 -15.13 6.12
N GLN A 245 -19.24 -14.46 4.96
CA GLN A 245 -18.44 -14.83 3.79
C GLN A 245 -16.96 -14.63 4.11
N PRO A 246 -16.06 -15.54 3.71
CA PRO A 246 -14.70 -15.58 4.24
C PRO A 246 -13.88 -14.39 3.75
N CYS A 247 -13.93 -13.30 4.51
CA CYS A 247 -12.94 -12.23 4.47
C CYS A 247 -11.84 -12.47 5.52
N PHE A 248 -12.03 -13.45 6.43
CA PHE A 248 -11.24 -13.61 7.66
C PHE A 248 -10.68 -15.01 7.94
N THR A 249 -10.85 -16.00 7.05
CA THR A 249 -10.26 -17.34 7.24
C THR A 249 -8.73 -17.38 7.20
N GLY A 250 -8.06 -16.27 6.91
CA GLY A 250 -6.60 -16.17 6.93
C GLY A 250 -5.96 -15.87 8.30
N LEU A 251 -6.73 -15.49 9.33
CA LEU A 251 -6.18 -15.07 10.62
C LEU A 251 -6.28 -16.11 11.75
N GLN A 252 -7.07 -17.18 11.58
CA GLN A 252 -7.19 -18.27 12.56
C GLN A 252 -6.30 -19.48 12.27
N ALA A 253 -5.47 -19.44 11.22
CA ALA A 253 -4.60 -20.55 10.83
C ALA A 253 -3.19 -20.53 11.48
N ASP A 254 -2.81 -19.44 12.16
CA ASP A 254 -1.46 -19.25 12.71
C ASP A 254 -1.42 -19.10 14.26
N ALA A 255 -2.28 -19.81 14.98
CA ALA A 255 -2.20 -19.96 16.45
C ALA A 255 -2.12 -21.45 16.82
#